data_AF-A0A2V1BVM6-F1
#
_entry.id   AF-A0A2V1BVM6-F1
#
_cell.length_a   1.000
_cell.length_b   1.000
_cell.length_c   1.000
_cell.angle_alpha   90.00
_cell.angle_beta   90.00
_cell.angle_gamma   90.00
#
_symmetry.space_group_name_H-M   'P 1'
#
loop_
_entity.id
_entity.type
_entity.pdbx_description
1 polymer ?
#
loop_
_entity_poly.entity_id
_entity_poly.type
_entity_poly.pdbx_seq_one_letter_code
_entity_poly.pdbx_strand_id
1 'polypeptide(L)'
;MDPDPDPDPFTELERLASNATTLNPSLPTAYEISRWATLFNYTPSEANALLIAHRSDITRTPISDAHWSLVRADREKVGYDREAYEHALALVDVLRSQSSVVVDGEGKRWTLFRLGGVLGGEEKVRGICGGEKELKVTKGVGVGLGMGFGEGGQEVEFVWVDEDGKRKVEEWLRGWGVLGKEKAGGGEAEPQPTKE
;
A
#
# COMPACT_ATOMS: atom_id res chain seq x y z
N MET A 1 -22.75 0.50 11.76
CA MET A 1 -22.06 -0.65 11.14
C MET A 1 -21.58 -1.48 12.31
N ASP A 2 -22.33 -2.52 12.63
CA ASP A 2 -21.80 -3.54 13.52
C ASP A 2 -20.56 -4.15 12.84
N PRO A 3 -19.46 -4.41 13.58
CA PRO A 3 -18.35 -5.16 13.02
C PRO A 3 -18.90 -6.49 12.52
N ASP A 4 -18.57 -6.88 11.29
CA ASP A 4 -18.88 -8.23 10.80
C ASP A 4 -18.42 -9.23 11.86
N PRO A 5 -19.25 -10.24 12.20
CA PRO A 5 -18.85 -11.24 13.19
C PRO A 5 -17.52 -11.85 12.73
N ASP A 6 -16.56 -11.91 13.66
CA ASP A 6 -15.27 -12.52 13.39
C ASP A 6 -15.49 -13.90 12.75
N PRO A 7 -14.76 -14.23 11.67
CA PRO A 7 -14.96 -15.49 10.97
C PRO A 7 -14.81 -16.66 11.95
N ASP A 8 -15.68 -17.66 11.81
CA ASP A 8 -15.63 -18.86 12.62
C ASP A 8 -14.19 -19.43 12.65
N PRO A 9 -13.62 -19.76 13.82
CA PRO A 9 -12.22 -20.17 13.93
C PRO A 9 -11.83 -21.34 13.03
N PHE A 10 -12.75 -22.26 12.72
CA PHE A 10 -12.46 -23.36 11.79
C PHE A 10 -12.41 -22.87 10.34
N THR A 11 -13.31 -21.97 9.96
CA THR A 11 -13.27 -21.32 8.64
C THR A 11 -11.95 -20.57 8.43
N GLU A 12 -11.49 -19.83 9.45
CA GLU A 12 -10.21 -19.14 9.40
C GLU A 12 -9.03 -20.13 9.31
N LEU A 13 -9.06 -21.22 10.08
CA LEU A 13 -8.02 -22.25 10.02
C LEU A 13 -7.94 -22.92 8.64
N GLU A 14 -9.07 -23.24 8.03
CA GLU A 14 -9.15 -23.80 6.67
C GLU A 14 -8.58 -22.83 5.64
N ARG A 15 -8.89 -21.53 5.77
CA ARG A 15 -8.35 -20.47 4.92
C ARG A 15 -6.82 -20.38 5.05
N LEU A 16 -6.29 -20.35 6.27
CA LEU A 16 -4.85 -20.31 6.53
C LEU A 16 -4.15 -21.57 6.01
N ALA A 17 -4.75 -22.75 6.20
CA ALA A 17 -4.22 -24.01 5.71
C ALA A 17 -4.18 -24.04 4.17
N SER A 18 -5.24 -23.58 3.51
CA SER A 18 -5.28 -23.42 2.06
C SER A 18 -4.18 -22.47 1.58
N ASN A 19 -4.06 -21.29 2.21
CA ASN A 19 -3.02 -20.32 1.87
C ASN A 19 -1.61 -20.90 2.00
N ALA A 20 -1.34 -21.67 3.06
CA ALA A 20 -0.05 -22.32 3.28
C ALA A 20 0.37 -23.25 2.12
N THR A 21 -0.59 -23.93 1.47
CA THR A 21 -0.31 -24.78 0.30
C THR A 21 0.00 -24.00 -0.98
N THR A 22 -0.40 -22.73 -1.03
CA THR A 22 -0.22 -21.83 -2.19
C THR A 22 0.96 -20.88 -2.04
N LEU A 23 1.70 -20.95 -0.93
CA LEU A 23 2.88 -20.13 -0.72
C LEU A 23 3.88 -20.39 -1.83
N ASN A 24 4.42 -19.31 -2.37
CA ASN A 24 5.50 -19.38 -3.34
C ASN A 24 6.83 -19.16 -2.59
N PRO A 25 7.58 -20.23 -2.26
CA PRO A 25 8.84 -20.09 -1.53
C PRO A 25 9.97 -19.56 -2.42
N SER A 26 9.75 -19.35 -3.71
CA SER A 26 10.79 -18.85 -4.61
C SER A 26 11.11 -17.39 -4.32
N LEU A 27 12.42 -17.11 -4.33
CA LEU A 27 12.91 -15.75 -4.21
C LEU A 27 12.41 -14.90 -5.39
N PRO A 28 12.09 -13.61 -5.16
CA PRO A 28 11.75 -12.70 -6.23
C PRO A 28 12.81 -12.64 -7.32
N THR A 29 12.36 -12.73 -8.57
CA THR A 29 13.19 -12.47 -9.74
C THR A 29 13.38 -10.96 -9.94
N ALA A 30 14.45 -10.58 -10.65
CA ALA A 30 14.70 -9.18 -10.98
C ALA A 30 13.55 -8.52 -11.76
N TYR A 31 12.86 -9.29 -12.61
CA TYR A 31 11.69 -8.82 -13.35
C TYR A 31 10.51 -8.50 -12.42
N GLU A 32 10.21 -9.37 -11.46
CA GLU A 32 9.14 -9.17 -10.48
C GLU A 32 9.41 -7.94 -9.61
N ILE A 33 10.65 -7.80 -9.12
CA ILE A 33 11.10 -6.65 -8.33
C ILE A 33 10.93 -5.34 -9.13
N SER A 34 11.39 -5.32 -10.39
CA SER A 34 11.31 -4.14 -11.24
C SER A 34 9.85 -3.73 -11.53
N ARG A 35 8.98 -4.72 -11.77
CA ARG A 35 7.55 -4.48 -11.95
C ARG A 35 6.90 -3.89 -10.71
N TRP A 36 7.16 -4.46 -9.53
CA TRP A 36 6.63 -3.94 -8.27
C TRP A 36 7.16 -2.53 -7.98
N ALA A 37 8.46 -2.29 -8.18
CA ALA A 37 9.05 -0.97 -8.06
C ALA A 37 8.32 0.07 -8.94
N THR A 38 8.01 -0.29 -10.19
CA THR A 38 7.35 0.60 -11.14
C THR A 38 5.87 0.86 -10.81
N LEU A 39 5.13 -0.22 -10.49
CA LEU A 39 3.69 -0.15 -10.22
C LEU A 39 3.39 0.68 -8.97
N PHE A 40 4.14 0.44 -7.90
CA PHE A 40 3.87 1.04 -6.59
C PHE A 40 4.83 2.18 -6.24
N ASN A 41 5.74 2.55 -7.15
CA ASN A 41 6.77 3.55 -6.92
C ASN A 41 7.68 3.21 -5.71
N TYR A 42 7.94 1.92 -5.50
CA TYR A 42 8.88 1.44 -4.50
C TYR A 42 10.32 1.54 -5.02
N THR A 43 11.27 1.69 -4.10
CA THR A 43 12.67 1.38 -4.39
C THR A 43 12.83 -0.13 -4.65
N PRO A 44 13.87 -0.57 -5.39
CA PRO A 44 14.07 -2.00 -5.64
C PRO A 44 14.21 -2.85 -4.37
N SER A 45 14.82 -2.30 -3.31
CA SER A 45 14.96 -2.98 -2.02
C SER A 45 13.61 -3.10 -1.29
N GLU A 46 12.79 -2.05 -1.31
CA GLU A 46 11.41 -2.08 -0.78
C GLU A 46 10.53 -3.07 -1.56
N ALA A 47 10.59 -3.04 -2.89
CA ALA A 47 9.84 -3.95 -3.74
C ALA A 47 10.20 -5.42 -3.45
N ASN A 48 11.50 -5.72 -3.31
CA ASN A 48 11.96 -7.05 -2.93
C ASN A 48 11.45 -7.46 -1.53
N ALA A 49 11.59 -6.59 -0.53
CA ALA A 49 11.13 -6.88 0.84
C ALA A 49 9.62 -7.09 0.91
N LEU A 50 8.83 -6.25 0.25
CA LEU A 50 7.36 -6.34 0.22
C LEU A 50 6.87 -7.57 -0.54
N LEU A 51 7.54 -7.95 -1.64
CA LEU A 51 7.19 -9.15 -2.38
C LEU A 51 7.51 -10.42 -1.58
N ILE A 52 8.64 -10.46 -0.86
CA ILE A 52 8.94 -11.55 0.07
C ILE A 52 7.88 -11.61 1.17
N ALA A 53 7.57 -10.47 1.80
CA ALA A 53 6.55 -10.39 2.84
C ALA A 53 5.19 -10.90 2.33
N HIS A 54 4.76 -10.44 1.15
CA HIS A 54 3.53 -10.85 0.50
C HIS A 54 3.47 -12.36 0.25
N ARG A 55 4.56 -12.96 -0.26
CA ARG A 55 4.64 -14.39 -0.52
C ARG A 55 4.72 -15.25 0.74
N SER A 56 5.18 -14.68 1.86
CA SER A 56 5.27 -15.35 3.16
C SER A 56 4.04 -15.19 4.04
N ASP A 57 3.11 -14.29 3.67
CA ASP A 57 1.93 -13.99 4.45
C ASP A 57 0.84 -15.04 4.24
N ILE A 58 0.69 -15.95 5.21
CA ILE A 58 -0.40 -16.94 5.22
C ILE A 58 -1.75 -16.33 5.58
N THR A 59 -1.77 -15.15 6.20
CA THR A 59 -2.99 -14.48 6.66
C THR A 59 -3.65 -13.67 5.56
N ARG A 60 -2.96 -13.41 4.44
CA ARG A 60 -3.48 -12.67 3.29
C ARG A 60 -4.79 -13.26 2.76
N THR A 61 -5.68 -12.42 2.26
CA THR A 61 -6.89 -12.88 1.56
C THR A 61 -6.60 -12.95 0.07
N PRO A 62 -6.35 -14.15 -0.51
CA PRO A 62 -6.09 -14.26 -1.94
C PRO A 62 -7.35 -13.88 -2.73
N ILE A 63 -7.18 -13.32 -3.92
CA ILE A 63 -8.34 -13.14 -4.81
C ILE A 63 -8.76 -14.49 -5.35
N SER A 64 -10.06 -14.70 -5.59
CA SER A 64 -10.54 -15.92 -6.24
C SER A 64 -10.17 -15.95 -7.73
N ASP A 65 -10.11 -17.14 -8.32
CA ASP A 65 -9.88 -17.29 -9.77
C ASP A 65 -10.97 -16.60 -10.60
N ALA A 66 -12.20 -16.61 -10.10
CA ALA A 66 -13.32 -15.90 -10.71
C ALA A 66 -13.09 -14.39 -10.70
N HIS A 67 -12.69 -13.80 -9.56
CA HIS A 67 -12.33 -12.38 -9.47
C HIS A 67 -11.20 -12.07 -10.44
N TRP A 68 -10.11 -12.83 -10.39
CA TRP A 68 -8.97 -12.58 -11.26
C TRP A 68 -9.37 -12.63 -12.74
N SER A 69 -10.16 -13.61 -13.14
CA SER A 69 -10.63 -13.74 -14.53
C SER A 69 -11.45 -12.54 -14.99
N LEU A 70 -12.23 -11.90 -14.11
CA LEU A 70 -13.01 -10.71 -14.43
C LEU A 70 -12.13 -9.48 -14.66
N VAL A 71 -11.04 -9.32 -13.92
CA VAL A 71 -10.20 -8.11 -13.97
C VAL A 71 -8.91 -8.29 -14.79
N ARG A 72 -8.51 -9.53 -15.09
CA ARG A 72 -7.21 -9.88 -15.70
C ARG A 72 -6.89 -9.04 -16.92
N ALA A 73 -7.81 -8.99 -17.89
CA ALA A 73 -7.56 -8.34 -19.17
C ALA A 73 -7.25 -6.83 -19.01
N ASP A 74 -7.87 -6.16 -18.05
CA ASP A 74 -7.63 -4.73 -17.83
C ASP A 74 -6.42 -4.49 -16.93
N ARG A 75 -6.15 -5.39 -15.97
CA ARG A 75 -4.99 -5.28 -15.08
C ARG A 75 -3.68 -5.63 -15.75
N GLU A 76 -3.65 -6.65 -16.60
CA GLU A 76 -2.44 -7.03 -17.35
C GLU A 76 -2.03 -5.93 -18.34
N LYS A 77 -2.98 -5.20 -18.94
CA LYS A 77 -2.68 -4.04 -19.80
C LYS A 77 -1.90 -2.95 -19.10
N VAL A 78 -2.16 -2.74 -17.81
CA VAL A 78 -1.43 -1.76 -16.97
C VAL A 78 -0.26 -2.39 -16.22
N GLY A 79 0.15 -3.62 -16.59
CA GLY A 79 1.36 -4.29 -16.11
C GLY A 79 1.21 -5.05 -14.80
N TYR A 80 -0.01 -5.16 -14.24
CA TYR A 80 -0.25 -5.98 -13.06
C TYR A 80 -0.33 -7.45 -13.44
N ASP A 81 0.25 -8.29 -12.59
CA ASP A 81 -0.16 -9.69 -12.48
C ASP A 81 -1.04 -9.89 -11.25
N ARG A 82 -1.41 -11.14 -10.98
CA ARG A 82 -2.26 -11.49 -9.85
C ARG A 82 -1.66 -11.05 -8.52
N GLU A 83 -0.38 -11.36 -8.27
CA GLU A 83 0.28 -11.01 -7.00
C GLU A 83 0.36 -9.50 -6.80
N ALA A 84 0.73 -8.74 -7.84
CA ALA A 84 0.73 -7.28 -7.75
C ALA A 84 -0.68 -6.73 -7.51
N TYR A 85 -1.70 -7.31 -8.13
CA TYR A 85 -3.07 -6.86 -7.92
C TYR A 85 -3.58 -7.17 -6.51
N GLU A 86 -3.27 -8.35 -5.97
CA GLU A 86 -3.53 -8.70 -4.57
C GLU A 86 -2.84 -7.72 -3.61
N HIS A 87 -1.57 -7.40 -3.86
CA HIS A 87 -0.84 -6.40 -3.07
C HIS A 87 -1.47 -5.00 -3.15
N ALA A 88 -1.97 -4.61 -4.33
CA ALA A 88 -2.67 -3.34 -4.52
C ALA A 88 -3.94 -3.23 -3.65
N LEU A 89 -4.68 -4.32 -3.51
CA LEU A 89 -5.87 -4.37 -2.64
C LEU A 89 -5.51 -4.32 -1.15
N ALA A 90 -4.35 -4.86 -0.78
CA ALA A 90 -3.84 -4.89 0.59
C ALA A 90 -3.06 -3.63 1.01
N LEU A 91 -2.96 -2.60 0.15
CA LEU A 91 -2.12 -1.43 0.43
C LEU A 91 -2.48 -0.68 1.71
N VAL A 92 -3.75 -0.67 2.10
CA VAL A 92 -4.19 -0.04 3.36
C VAL A 92 -3.57 -0.79 4.56
N ASP A 93 -3.57 -2.12 4.51
CA ASP A 93 -3.03 -2.93 5.60
C ASP A 93 -1.50 -2.84 5.64
N VAL A 94 -0.86 -2.80 4.47
CA VAL A 94 0.59 -2.52 4.35
C VAL A 94 0.91 -1.15 4.95
N LEU A 95 0.15 -0.11 4.62
CA LEU A 95 0.36 1.23 5.17
C LEU A 95 0.16 1.23 6.69
N ARG A 96 -0.88 0.56 7.20
CA ARG A 96 -1.16 0.46 8.64
C ARG A 96 -0.01 -0.23 9.38
N SER A 97 0.52 -1.33 8.82
CA SER A 97 1.67 -2.04 9.40
C SER A 97 2.94 -1.20 9.48
N GLN A 98 3.06 -0.19 8.61
CA GLN A 98 4.18 0.75 8.56
C GLN A 98 3.89 2.07 9.27
N SER A 99 2.75 2.18 9.94
CA SER A 99 2.31 3.40 10.62
C SER A 99 2.38 3.27 12.12
N SER A 100 2.59 4.40 12.79
CA SER A 100 2.56 4.49 14.25
C SER A 100 1.53 5.50 14.69
N VAL A 101 0.73 5.17 15.71
CA VAL A 101 -0.22 6.10 16.33
C VAL A 101 0.41 6.69 17.58
N VAL A 102 0.39 8.02 17.68
CA VAL A 102 0.92 8.79 18.80
C VAL A 102 -0.20 9.68 19.34
N VAL A 103 -0.33 9.76 20.65
CA VAL A 103 -1.26 10.68 21.32
C VAL A 103 -0.45 11.82 21.92
N ASP A 104 -0.83 13.06 21.65
CA ASP A 104 -0.16 14.22 22.25
C ASP A 104 -0.68 14.51 23.67
N GLY A 105 -0.09 15.53 24.32
CA GLY A 105 -0.44 15.94 25.68
C GLY A 105 -1.87 16.49 25.82
N GLU A 106 -2.53 16.80 24.71
CA GLU A 106 -3.92 17.28 24.66
C GLU A 106 -4.92 16.15 24.37
N GLY A 107 -4.44 14.91 24.22
CA GLY A 107 -5.26 13.75 23.92
C GLY A 107 -5.59 13.60 22.43
N LYS A 108 -5.01 14.43 21.56
CA LYS A 108 -5.23 14.33 20.11
C LYS A 108 -4.37 13.22 19.54
N ARG A 109 -4.99 12.40 18.68
CA ARG A 109 -4.34 11.28 18.00
C ARG A 109 -3.72 11.74 16.69
N TRP A 110 -2.49 11.31 16.50
CA TRP A 110 -1.72 11.50 15.28
C TRP A 110 -1.27 10.16 14.74
N THR A 111 -1.37 9.99 13.44
CA THR A 111 -0.81 8.84 12.73
C THR A 111 0.40 9.29 11.95
N LEU A 112 1.50 8.57 12.14
CA LEU A 112 2.75 8.77 11.44
C LEU A 112 2.81 7.80 10.26
N PHE A 113 2.80 8.31 9.04
CA PHE A 113 2.97 7.50 7.83
C PHE A 113 4.38 7.68 7.27
N ARG A 114 5.01 6.58 6.88
CA ARG A 114 6.25 6.60 6.11
C ARG A 114 5.97 7.15 4.71
N LEU A 115 6.73 8.16 4.30
CA LEU A 115 6.76 8.66 2.93
C LEU A 115 7.66 7.75 2.08
N GLY A 116 7.15 7.35 0.93
CA GLY A 116 7.75 6.36 0.04
C GLY A 116 6.67 5.54 -0.67
N GLY A 117 7.07 4.76 -1.67
CA GLY A 117 6.13 3.93 -2.41
C GLY A 117 4.97 4.73 -3.00
N VAL A 118 3.76 4.24 -2.72
CA VAL A 118 2.51 4.76 -3.27
C VAL A 118 2.21 6.18 -2.75
N LEU A 119 2.70 6.54 -1.56
CA LEU A 119 2.57 7.90 -1.03
C LEU A 119 3.61 8.86 -1.62
N GLY A 120 4.75 8.38 -2.09
CA GLY A 120 5.76 9.14 -2.84
C GLY A 120 6.49 10.21 -2.02
N GLY A 121 5.77 11.21 -1.53
CA GLY A 121 6.29 12.35 -0.78
C GLY A 121 5.18 13.22 -0.20
N GLU A 122 5.56 14.28 0.51
CA GLU A 122 4.64 15.16 1.24
C GLU A 122 3.57 15.79 0.34
N GLU A 123 3.95 16.29 -0.83
CA GLU A 123 3.05 16.97 -1.77
C GLU A 123 1.82 16.11 -2.12
N LYS A 124 2.04 14.82 -2.33
CA LYS A 124 0.97 13.88 -2.64
C LYS A 124 0.04 13.67 -1.45
N VAL A 125 0.60 13.51 -0.25
CA VAL A 125 -0.21 13.37 0.98
C VAL A 125 -0.99 14.65 1.27
N ARG A 126 -0.40 15.82 0.98
CA ARG A 126 -1.07 17.11 1.08
C ARG A 126 -2.25 17.21 0.12
N GLY A 127 -2.05 16.81 -1.15
CA GLY A 127 -3.12 16.73 -2.14
C GLY A 127 -4.28 15.84 -1.68
N ILE A 128 -3.97 14.65 -1.15
CA ILE A 128 -4.97 13.72 -0.61
C ILE A 128 -5.72 14.33 0.60
N CYS A 129 -5.02 15.06 1.47
CA CYS A 129 -5.60 15.66 2.68
C CYS A 129 -6.43 16.93 2.41
N GLY A 130 -6.39 17.49 1.20
CA GLY A 130 -7.16 18.67 0.81
C GLY A 130 -6.34 19.94 0.54
N GLY A 131 -5.03 19.83 0.29
CA GLY A 131 -4.17 20.89 -0.26
C GLY A 131 -3.79 22.03 0.68
N GLU A 132 -4.73 22.56 1.45
CA GLU A 132 -4.57 23.72 2.34
C GLU A 132 -3.99 23.35 3.72
N LYS A 133 -3.97 22.07 4.05
CA LYS A 133 -3.51 21.59 5.35
C LYS A 133 -1.99 21.53 5.40
N GLU A 134 -1.40 22.31 6.30
CA GLU A 134 0.02 22.18 6.61
C GLU A 134 0.27 20.81 7.25
N LEU A 135 1.16 20.03 6.63
CA LEU A 135 1.55 18.72 7.12
C LEU A 135 2.92 18.82 7.76
N LYS A 136 3.04 18.25 8.96
CA LYS A 136 4.34 18.14 9.60
C LYS A 136 5.07 16.94 9.01
N VAL A 137 6.25 17.17 8.44
CA VAL A 137 7.18 16.12 8.00
C VAL A 137 8.31 15.99 9.01
N THR A 138 8.75 14.78 9.27
CA THR A 138 9.88 14.49 10.16
C THR A 138 10.74 13.41 9.55
N LYS A 139 12.05 13.59 9.63
CA LYS A 139 13.00 12.56 9.20
C LYS A 139 13.28 11.61 10.35
N GLY A 140 13.40 10.34 10.04
CA GLY A 140 13.74 9.32 11.02
C GLY A 140 14.51 8.19 10.38
N VAL A 141 14.94 7.27 11.23
CA VAL A 141 15.62 6.05 10.79
C VAL A 141 14.56 4.97 10.64
N GLY A 142 14.33 4.54 9.40
CA GLY A 142 13.43 3.43 9.12
C GLY A 142 14.14 2.11 9.34
N VAL A 143 13.56 1.21 10.13
CA VAL A 143 13.93 -0.20 10.07
C VAL A 143 13.30 -0.75 8.79
N GLY A 144 14.12 -1.01 7.77
CA GLY A 144 13.62 -1.59 6.53
C GLY A 144 12.94 -2.93 6.81
N LEU A 145 11.85 -3.24 6.11
CA LEU A 145 11.18 -4.56 6.14
C LEU A 145 12.05 -5.71 5.58
N GLY A 146 13.30 -5.43 5.21
CA GLY A 146 14.25 -6.44 4.80
C GLY A 146 14.95 -7.04 6.03
N MET A 147 14.96 -8.37 6.12
CA MET A 147 15.96 -9.10 6.90
C MET A 147 17.35 -8.76 6.34
N GLY A 148 17.94 -7.69 6.83
CA GLY A 148 19.25 -7.20 6.44
C GLY A 148 19.79 -6.35 7.56
N PHE A 149 20.54 -7.01 8.46
CA PHE A 149 21.36 -6.34 9.47
C PHE A 149 22.48 -5.56 8.77
N GLY A 150 22.14 -4.39 8.23
CA GLY A 150 23.10 -3.36 7.87
C GLY A 150 23.08 -2.30 8.97
N GLU A 151 24.22 -2.06 9.62
CA GLU A 151 24.43 -0.93 10.52
C GLU A 151 24.29 0.37 9.73
N GLY A 152 23.08 0.90 9.63
CA GLY A 152 22.77 2.09 8.87
C GLY A 152 21.32 2.05 8.42
N GLY A 153 20.40 2.30 9.36
CA GLY A 153 19.00 2.41 8.98
C GLY A 153 18.84 3.52 7.95
N GLN A 154 18.05 3.26 6.92
CA GLN A 154 17.84 4.21 5.84
C GLN A 154 17.11 5.43 6.40
N GLU A 155 17.60 6.63 6.07
CA GLU A 155 16.87 7.86 6.36
C GLU A 155 15.58 7.82 5.56
N VAL A 156 14.46 7.84 6.27
CA VAL A 156 13.13 7.87 5.67
C VAL A 156 12.38 9.07 6.23
N GLU A 157 11.53 9.64 5.41
CA GLU A 157 10.69 10.75 5.81
C GLU A 157 9.34 10.19 6.27
N PHE A 158 8.76 10.86 7.25
CA PHE A 158 7.45 10.54 7.77
C PHE A 158 6.57 11.78 7.77
N VAL A 159 5.27 11.58 7.58
CA VAL A 159 4.27 12.63 7.64
C VAL A 159 3.30 12.37 8.78
N TRP A 160 3.03 13.41 9.56
CA TRP A 160 2.05 13.39 10.62
C TRP A 160 0.69 13.80 10.07
N VAL A 161 -0.29 12.94 10.25
CA VAL A 161 -1.69 13.22 9.92
C VAL A 161 -2.57 13.02 11.13
N ASP A 162 -3.65 13.78 11.24
CA ASP A 162 -4.69 13.52 12.23
C ASP A 162 -5.67 12.43 11.73
N GLU A 163 -6.69 12.11 12.52
CA GLU A 163 -7.68 11.10 12.17
C GLU A 163 -8.42 11.38 10.84
N ASP A 164 -8.70 12.65 10.51
CA ASP A 164 -9.31 13.01 9.23
C ASP A 164 -8.35 12.77 8.05
N GLY A 165 -7.09 13.19 8.19
CA GLY A 165 -6.06 12.94 7.18
C GLY A 165 -5.79 11.45 7.00
N LYS A 166 -5.74 10.68 8.09
CA LYS A 166 -5.62 9.22 8.07
C LYS A 166 -6.75 8.59 7.25
N ARG A 167 -8.01 8.94 7.53
CA ARG A 167 -9.16 8.43 6.80
C ARG A 167 -9.07 8.72 5.31
N LYS A 168 -8.73 9.95 4.93
CA LYS A 168 -8.58 10.34 3.51
C LYS A 168 -7.48 9.55 2.80
N VAL A 169 -6.33 9.35 3.46
CA VAL A 169 -5.24 8.54 2.93
C VAL A 169 -5.66 7.08 2.75
N GLU A 170 -6.35 6.50 3.72
CA GLU A 170 -6.86 5.13 3.61
C GLU A 170 -7.91 5.00 2.49
N GLU A 171 -8.85 5.93 2.37
CA GLU A 171 -9.86 5.95 1.30
C GLU A 171 -9.20 6.09 -0.08
N TRP A 172 -8.21 6.96 -0.20
CA TRP A 172 -7.45 7.13 -1.43
C TRP A 172 -6.70 5.84 -1.84
N LEU A 173 -6.08 5.14 -0.87
CA LEU A 173 -5.42 3.85 -1.13
C LEU A 173 -6.42 2.75 -1.53
N ARG A 174 -7.62 2.71 -0.94
CA ARG A 174 -8.69 1.78 -1.38
C ARG A 174 -9.07 2.05 -2.83
N GLY A 175 -9.20 3.32 -3.21
CA GLY A 175 -9.43 3.73 -4.58
C GLY A 175 -8.30 3.32 -5.53
N TRP A 176 -7.05 3.43 -5.09
CA TRP A 176 -5.88 3.03 -5.86
C TRP A 176 -5.86 1.53 -6.19
N GLY A 177 -6.20 0.67 -5.24
CA GLY A 177 -6.31 -0.78 -5.47
C GLY A 177 -7.39 -1.17 -6.49
N VAL A 178 -8.45 -0.36 -6.63
CA VAL A 178 -9.58 -0.62 -7.54
C VAL A 178 -9.43 0.11 -8.89
N LEU A 179 -8.78 1.27 -8.95
CA LEU A 179 -8.73 2.10 -10.16
C LEU A 179 -7.36 2.11 -10.84
N GLY A 180 -6.31 1.65 -10.15
CA GLY A 180 -4.93 1.70 -10.64
C GLY A 180 -4.32 3.11 -10.58
N LYS A 181 -3.02 3.19 -10.88
CA LYS A 181 -2.17 4.38 -10.75
C LYS A 181 -2.71 5.62 -11.49
N GLU A 182 -3.35 5.45 -12.64
CA GLU A 182 -3.75 6.55 -13.54
C GLU A 182 -5.09 7.21 -13.15
N LYS A 183 -6.00 6.49 -12.48
CA LYS A 183 -7.34 7.02 -12.15
C LYS A 183 -7.54 7.40 -10.69
N ALA A 184 -6.63 6.99 -9.80
CA ALA A 184 -6.66 7.39 -8.40
C ALA A 184 -6.10 8.81 -8.16
N GLY A 185 -5.39 9.38 -9.13
CA GLY A 185 -4.88 10.76 -9.11
C GLY A 185 -5.83 11.75 -9.78
N GLY A 186 -7.12 11.74 -9.42
CA GLY A 186 -8.12 12.64 -10.00
C GLY A 186 -7.73 14.11 -9.82
N GLY A 187 -7.16 14.70 -10.87
CA GLY A 187 -6.73 16.10 -10.91
C GLY A 187 -5.75 16.40 -12.04
N GLU A 188 -5.92 15.84 -13.24
CA GLU A 188 -5.27 16.38 -14.44
C GLU A 188 -6.33 17.12 -15.25
N ALA A 189 -6.13 18.43 -15.37
CA ALA A 189 -7.05 19.35 -16.02
C ALA A 189 -7.32 18.95 -17.48
N GLU A 190 -8.58 19.02 -17.90
CA GLU A 190 -8.96 18.98 -19.31
C GLU A 190 -8.11 20.00 -20.10
N PRO A 191 -7.45 19.59 -21.20
CA PRO A 191 -6.92 20.56 -22.14
C PRO A 191 -8.10 21.28 -22.80
N GLN A 192 -8.24 22.58 -22.50
CA GLN A 192 -9.19 23.44 -23.20
C GLN A 192 -8.90 23.41 -24.70
N PRO A 193 -9.92 23.32 -25.56
CA PRO A 193 -9.73 23.41 -27.00
C PRO A 193 -9.26 24.82 -27.35
N THR A 194 -8.03 24.92 -27.85
CA THR A 194 -7.53 26.12 -28.52
C THR A 194 -8.46 26.47 -29.68
N LYS A 195 -9.23 27.54 -29.50
CA LYS A 195 -9.75 28.32 -30.61
C LYS A 195 -8.62 29.22 -31.08
N GLU A 196 -8.18 29.03 -32.32
CA GLU A 196 -7.94 30.08 -33.33
C GLU A 196 -7.57 29.44 -34.67
#